data_AF-A0AAD5YVJ6-F1
#
_entry.id   AF-A0AAD5YVJ6-F1
#
_cell.length_a   1.000
_cell.length_b   1.000
_cell.length_c   1.000
_cell.angle_alpha   90.00
_cell.angle_beta   90.00
_cell.angle_gamma   90.00
#
_symmetry.space_group_name_H-M   'P 1'
#
loop_
_entity.id
_entity.type
_entity.pdbx_description
1 polymer ?
#
loop_
_entity_poly.entity_id
_entity_poly.type
_entity_poly.pdbx_seq_one_letter_code
_entity_poly.pdbx_strand_id
1 'polypeptide(L)'
;MPASGLHTHPRTRSTGPLPILRRDYVRKTCTKETWTTITAFLSWCKSKWLAQENAIDEAEKTFIGLIYMIESFIDGRKMSYTVRQELDRGMDRITEQAKAKIEAAIQEVDQIAANPSLANKSQGTPPMLPSPASIAPTNSANSTPTNRDGSTPNTAPRPPVPSQNPPPQQSRQPGPPRPNPAFFPLLPRRVRESPAPPPASYLDAAAKVTEPIDASMIYTLKDLTATFRSTATSMAEAQKTLNLATLARHFPTTFTRMVNSTLGPTEEHEPDFDDEEGELFWPGQLVTGEGLGWVCLMGKAMILEFGKAYGYKGLQGAVPKPSDAPKPSHHSQRPPHPQTISHSSSTSGTR
;
A
#
# COMPACT_ATOMS: atom_id res chain seq x y z
N MET A 1 -5.35 37.85 -51.03
CA MET A 1 -4.67 37.22 -49.88
C MET A 1 -5.67 37.09 -48.74
N PRO A 2 -6.28 35.92 -48.50
CA PRO A 2 -7.05 35.68 -47.29
C PRO A 2 -6.13 35.09 -46.21
N ALA A 3 -6.21 35.65 -45.00
CA ALA A 3 -5.49 35.18 -43.83
C ALA A 3 -5.99 33.78 -43.44
N SER A 4 -5.12 32.78 -43.58
CA SER A 4 -5.35 31.42 -43.07
C SER A 4 -5.36 31.45 -41.55
N GLY A 5 -6.55 31.45 -40.96
CA GLY A 5 -6.73 31.25 -39.52
C GLY A 5 -6.31 29.85 -39.12
N LEU A 6 -5.20 29.74 -38.39
CA LEU A 6 -4.76 28.52 -37.71
C LEU A 6 -5.84 28.06 -36.74
N HIS A 7 -6.64 27.08 -37.15
CA HIS A 7 -7.52 26.33 -36.27
C HIS A 7 -6.66 25.37 -35.43
N THR A 8 -6.34 25.79 -34.21
CA THR A 8 -5.80 24.89 -33.18
C THR A 8 -6.89 23.93 -32.74
N HIS A 9 -6.81 22.67 -33.18
CA HIS A 9 -7.72 21.62 -32.74
C HIS A 9 -7.58 21.36 -31.23
N PRO A 10 -8.70 21.15 -30.50
CA PRO A 10 -8.66 20.79 -29.08
C PRO A 10 -8.09 19.37 -28.92
N ARG A 11 -6.93 19.25 -28.24
CA ARG A 11 -6.35 17.96 -27.83
C ARG A 11 -7.37 17.20 -26.98
N THR A 12 -7.81 16.04 -27.46
CA THR A 12 -8.61 15.08 -26.69
C THR A 12 -7.81 14.67 -25.45
N ARG A 13 -8.41 14.80 -24.26
CA ARG A 13 -7.76 14.39 -23.00
C ARG A 13 -7.57 12.88 -22.99
N SER A 14 -6.34 12.43 -23.15
CA SER A 14 -5.94 11.05 -22.89
C SER A 14 -6.30 10.67 -21.45
N THR A 15 -6.97 9.54 -21.26
CA THR A 15 -7.32 8.96 -19.94
C THR A 15 -6.30 7.90 -19.48
N GLY A 16 -5.09 7.91 -20.04
CA GLY A 16 -4.05 6.96 -19.70
C GLY A 16 -3.41 7.18 -18.31
N PRO A 17 -2.53 6.27 -17.87
CA PRO A 17 -1.78 6.40 -16.62
C PRO A 17 -0.87 7.63 -16.62
N LEU A 18 -0.40 8.06 -17.79
CA LEU A 18 0.61 9.11 -17.94
C LEU A 18 0.13 10.51 -17.50
N PRO A 19 -1.05 11.01 -17.95
CA PRO A 19 -1.62 12.25 -17.42
C PRO A 19 -1.85 12.23 -15.90
N ILE A 20 -2.25 11.08 -15.36
CA ILE A 20 -2.47 10.88 -13.92
C ILE A 20 -1.13 10.98 -13.19
N LEU A 21 -0.13 10.23 -13.66
CA LEU A 21 1.22 10.21 -13.11
C LEU A 21 1.85 11.60 -13.10
N ARG A 22 1.83 12.32 -14.22
CA ARG A 22 2.42 13.67 -14.30
C ARG A 22 1.77 14.61 -13.29
N ARG A 23 0.44 14.58 -13.16
CA ARG A 23 -0.29 15.40 -12.19
C ARG A 23 0.08 15.06 -10.75
N ASP A 24 0.10 13.77 -10.43
CA ASP A 24 0.37 13.24 -9.10
C ASP A 24 1.84 13.46 -8.69
N TYR A 25 2.77 13.31 -9.63
CA TYR A 25 4.20 13.54 -9.44
C TYR A 25 4.50 15.02 -9.13
N VAL A 26 4.03 15.95 -9.97
CA VAL A 26 4.23 17.41 -9.74
C VAL A 26 3.69 17.85 -8.38
N ARG A 27 2.59 17.24 -7.94
CA ARG A 27 1.96 17.58 -6.64
C ARG A 27 2.55 16.82 -5.47
N LYS A 28 3.38 15.80 -5.71
CA LYS A 28 3.83 14.85 -4.68
C LYS A 28 2.64 14.31 -3.88
N THR A 29 1.61 13.87 -4.60
CA THR A 29 0.37 13.28 -4.05
C THR A 29 0.00 12.03 -4.81
N CYS A 30 -0.78 11.13 -4.20
CA CYS A 30 -1.40 10.00 -4.90
C CYS A 30 -2.90 10.06 -4.67
N THR A 31 -3.68 10.34 -5.72
CA THR A 31 -5.16 10.39 -5.60
C THR A 31 -5.72 8.99 -5.91
N LYS A 32 -6.02 8.19 -4.88
CA LYS A 32 -6.43 6.78 -5.01
C LYS A 32 -7.57 6.58 -6.02
N GLU A 33 -8.56 7.48 -6.01
CA GLU A 33 -9.75 7.43 -6.88
C GLU A 33 -9.39 7.55 -8.36
N THR A 34 -8.36 8.34 -8.68
CA THR A 34 -7.92 8.53 -10.08
C THR A 34 -7.27 7.26 -10.63
N TRP A 35 -6.66 6.46 -9.77
CA TRP A 35 -6.06 5.17 -10.13
C TRP A 35 -7.08 4.03 -10.17
N THR A 36 -8.24 4.14 -9.55
CA THR A 36 -9.25 3.06 -9.59
C THR A 36 -9.75 2.79 -11.01
N THR A 37 -9.89 3.82 -11.85
CA THR A 37 -10.36 3.65 -13.23
C THR A 37 -9.38 2.87 -14.09
N ILE A 38 -8.07 3.03 -13.85
CA ILE A 38 -7.07 2.28 -14.62
C ILE A 38 -7.01 0.83 -14.19
N THR A 39 -7.21 0.50 -12.91
CA THR A 39 -7.23 -0.89 -12.43
C THR A 39 -8.32 -1.72 -13.13
N ALA A 40 -9.50 -1.14 -13.37
CA ALA A 40 -10.56 -1.80 -14.15
C ALA A 40 -10.13 -2.08 -15.60
N PHE A 41 -9.48 -1.11 -16.24
CA PHE A 41 -8.95 -1.28 -17.59
C PHE A 41 -7.84 -2.34 -17.66
N LEU A 42 -6.88 -2.32 -16.73
CA LEU A 42 -5.80 -3.32 -16.64
C LEU A 42 -6.37 -4.72 -16.40
N SER A 43 -7.41 -4.84 -15.57
CA SER A 43 -8.11 -6.11 -15.35
C SER A 43 -8.75 -6.64 -16.62
N TRP A 44 -9.42 -5.76 -17.38
CA TRP A 44 -9.95 -6.11 -18.69
C TRP A 44 -8.85 -6.54 -19.68
N CYS A 45 -7.72 -5.81 -19.73
CA CYS A 45 -6.57 -6.19 -20.55
C CYS A 45 -6.06 -7.58 -20.17
N LYS A 46 -5.82 -7.85 -18.88
CA LYS A 46 -5.39 -9.18 -18.41
C LYS A 46 -6.34 -10.27 -18.87
N SER A 47 -7.64 -10.11 -18.67
CA SER A 47 -8.63 -11.10 -19.09
C SER A 47 -8.63 -11.34 -20.61
N LYS A 48 -8.44 -10.29 -21.42
CA LYS A 48 -8.38 -10.41 -22.88
C LYS A 48 -7.14 -11.15 -23.36
N TRP A 49 -5.97 -10.84 -22.80
CA TRP A 49 -4.72 -11.50 -23.16
C TRP A 49 -4.67 -12.94 -22.64
N LEU A 50 -5.08 -13.20 -21.40
CA LEU A 50 -5.09 -14.55 -20.84
C LEU A 50 -6.09 -15.49 -21.53
N ALA A 51 -7.17 -14.98 -22.12
CA ALA A 51 -8.12 -15.81 -22.86
C ALA A 51 -7.50 -16.47 -24.12
N GLN A 52 -6.33 -16.01 -24.58
CA GLN A 52 -5.67 -16.50 -25.79
C GLN A 52 -4.45 -17.39 -25.49
N GLU A 53 -4.23 -17.80 -24.24
CA GLU A 53 -2.97 -18.39 -23.70
C GLU A 53 -2.32 -19.51 -24.54
N ASN A 54 -3.12 -20.32 -25.24
CA ASN A 54 -2.62 -21.43 -26.06
C ASN A 54 -2.09 -21.03 -27.46
N ALA A 55 -2.27 -19.77 -27.87
CA ALA A 55 -1.91 -19.26 -29.19
C ALA A 55 -0.92 -18.08 -29.15
N ILE A 56 -0.45 -17.71 -27.96
CA ILE A 56 0.35 -16.50 -27.73
C ILE A 56 1.85 -16.80 -27.86
N ASP A 57 2.55 -16.02 -28.68
CA ASP A 57 4.01 -16.06 -28.81
C ASP A 57 4.70 -15.59 -27.51
N GLU A 58 5.94 -16.01 -27.26
CA GLU A 58 6.70 -15.61 -26.06
C GLU A 58 6.89 -14.08 -25.97
N ALA A 59 7.03 -13.40 -27.12
CA ALA A 59 7.08 -11.93 -27.17
C ALA A 59 5.77 -11.32 -26.65
N GLU A 60 4.63 -11.88 -27.05
CA GLU A 60 3.32 -11.42 -26.62
C GLU A 60 3.04 -11.71 -25.13
N LYS A 61 3.48 -12.86 -24.61
CA LYS A 61 3.41 -13.17 -23.16
C LYS A 61 4.15 -12.11 -22.32
N THR A 62 5.18 -11.49 -22.87
CA THR A 62 5.92 -10.42 -22.19
C THR A 62 5.02 -9.20 -21.94
N PHE A 63 4.00 -8.92 -22.78
CA PHE A 63 3.02 -7.86 -22.52
C PHE A 63 2.09 -8.17 -21.34
N ILE A 64 1.81 -9.45 -21.06
CA ILE A 64 1.09 -9.84 -19.84
C ILE A 64 1.92 -9.45 -18.62
N GLY A 65 3.23 -9.73 -18.66
CA GLY A 65 4.16 -9.30 -17.62
C GLY A 65 4.20 -7.79 -17.43
N LEU A 66 4.19 -7.03 -18.53
CA LEU A 66 4.11 -5.57 -18.49
C LEU A 66 2.82 -5.08 -17.81
N ILE A 67 1.67 -5.67 -18.12
CA ILE A 67 0.38 -5.28 -17.51
C ILE A 67 0.41 -5.50 -15.99
N TYR A 68 0.90 -6.67 -15.54
CA TYR A 68 1.09 -6.96 -14.13
C TYR A 68 2.11 -6.01 -13.47
N MET A 69 3.19 -5.67 -14.18
CA MET A 69 4.19 -4.71 -13.69
C MET A 69 3.57 -3.33 -13.49
N ILE A 70 2.81 -2.81 -14.47
CA ILE A 70 2.09 -1.53 -14.35
C ILE A 70 1.16 -1.55 -13.13
N GLU A 71 0.37 -2.61 -12.96
CA GLU A 71 -0.54 -2.76 -11.81
C GLU A 71 0.22 -2.73 -10.48
N SER A 72 1.31 -3.49 -10.37
CA SER A 72 2.12 -3.54 -9.15
C SER A 72 2.80 -2.20 -8.82
N PHE A 73 3.22 -1.41 -9.81
CA PHE A 73 3.79 -0.08 -9.58
C PHE A 73 2.71 0.96 -9.21
N ILE A 74 1.49 0.83 -9.73
CA ILE A 74 0.35 1.65 -9.30
C ILE A 74 0.03 1.36 -7.84
N ASP A 75 -0.10 0.09 -7.47
CA ASP A 75 -0.42 -0.30 -6.08
C ASP A 75 0.75 0.01 -5.13
N GLY A 76 2.00 -0.16 -5.58
CA GLY A 76 3.20 0.27 -4.86
C GLY A 76 3.22 1.77 -4.57
N ARG A 77 2.79 2.60 -5.54
CA ARG A 77 2.61 4.03 -5.33
C ARG A 77 1.53 4.33 -4.29
N LYS A 78 0.35 3.72 -4.40
CA LYS A 78 -0.72 3.88 -3.38
C LYS A 78 -0.22 3.50 -1.98
N MET A 79 0.52 2.39 -1.88
CA MET A 79 1.11 1.88 -0.64
C MET A 79 2.10 2.89 -0.03
N SER A 80 3.10 3.33 -0.80
CA SER A 80 4.13 4.29 -0.35
C SER A 80 3.51 5.61 0.15
N TYR A 81 2.53 6.14 -0.58
CA TYR A 81 1.85 7.37 -0.20
C TYR A 81 0.92 7.19 1.02
N THR A 82 0.23 6.05 1.15
CA THR A 82 -0.58 5.74 2.33
C THR A 82 0.29 5.68 3.59
N VAL A 83 1.46 5.02 3.51
CA VAL A 83 2.41 4.96 4.63
C VAL A 83 2.88 6.36 5.01
N ARG A 84 3.44 7.12 4.05
CA ARG A 84 4.04 8.44 4.30
C ARG A 84 3.04 9.50 4.77
N GLN A 85 1.82 9.49 4.24
CA GLN A 85 0.85 10.58 4.49
C GLN A 85 -0.10 10.29 5.64
N GLU A 86 -0.49 9.02 5.83
CA GLU A 86 -1.53 8.64 6.78
C GLU A 86 -0.96 7.86 7.98
N LEU A 87 -0.25 6.76 7.71
CA LEU A 87 0.12 5.80 8.75
C LEU A 87 1.27 6.28 9.64
N ASP A 88 2.35 6.80 9.06
CA ASP A 88 3.54 7.20 9.82
C ASP A 88 3.18 8.19 10.92
N ARG A 89 2.47 9.27 10.55
CA ARG A 89 2.02 10.30 11.50
C ARG A 89 1.09 9.78 12.58
N GLY A 90 0.16 8.90 12.20
CA GLY A 90 -0.80 8.34 13.15
C GLY A 90 -0.15 7.34 14.12
N MET A 91 0.77 6.52 13.62
CA MET A 91 1.53 5.56 14.44
C MET A 91 2.51 6.27 15.38
N ASP A 92 3.20 7.32 14.91
CA ASP A 92 4.04 8.16 15.75
C ASP A 92 3.23 8.79 16.88
N ARG A 93 2.04 9.33 16.57
CA ARG A 93 1.15 9.91 17.58
C ARG A 93 0.73 8.88 18.64
N ILE A 94 0.29 7.70 18.22
CA ILE A 94 -0.10 6.61 19.14
C ILE A 94 1.11 6.19 19.99
N THR A 95 2.29 6.09 19.39
CA THR A 95 3.53 5.72 20.06
C THR A 95 3.92 6.76 21.12
N GLU A 96 3.86 8.05 20.81
CA GLU A 96 4.15 9.11 21.77
C GLU A 96 3.11 9.19 22.90
N GLN A 97 1.83 8.96 22.58
CA GLN A 97 0.78 8.86 23.60
C GLN A 97 1.04 7.68 24.55
N ALA A 98 1.37 6.51 24.00
CA ALA A 98 1.72 5.33 24.79
C ALA A 98 2.93 5.59 25.69
N LYS A 99 4.00 6.21 25.18
CA LYS A 99 5.19 6.58 25.96
C LYS A 99 4.82 7.51 27.12
N ALA A 100 4.01 8.54 26.86
CA ALA A 100 3.59 9.48 27.89
C ALA A 100 2.76 8.80 29.00
N LYS A 101 1.84 7.90 28.64
CA LYS A 101 1.06 7.14 29.63
C LYS A 101 1.90 6.13 30.41
N ILE A 102 2.85 5.46 29.75
CA ILE A 102 3.83 4.59 30.41
C ILE A 102 4.66 5.38 31.41
N GLU A 103 5.13 6.56 31.04
CA GLU A 103 5.90 7.41 31.94
C GLU A 103 5.07 7.84 33.16
N ALA A 104 3.81 8.25 32.95
CA ALA A 104 2.90 8.58 34.05
C ALA A 104 2.64 7.38 34.98
N ALA A 105 2.43 6.18 34.43
CA ALA A 105 2.22 4.96 35.21
C ALA A 105 3.47 4.59 36.04
N ILE A 106 4.67 4.78 35.50
CA ILE A 106 5.92 4.57 36.24
C ILE A 106 6.08 5.61 37.36
N GLN A 107 5.79 6.88 37.08
CA GLN A 107 5.82 7.93 38.10
C GLN A 107 4.85 7.65 39.25
N GLU A 108 3.68 7.08 38.97
CA GLU A 108 2.73 6.65 39.99
C GLU A 108 3.32 5.56 40.90
N VAL A 109 4.01 4.56 40.33
CA VAL A 109 4.73 3.53 41.10
C VAL A 109 5.79 4.16 42.00
N ASP A 110 6.55 5.12 41.49
CA ASP A 110 7.57 5.83 42.27
C ASP A 110 6.95 6.63 43.43
N GLN A 111 5.83 7.29 43.19
CA GLN A 111 5.10 8.04 44.22
C GLN A 111 4.54 7.12 45.31
N ILE A 112 4.01 5.96 44.94
CA ILE A 112 3.53 4.94 45.89
C ILE A 112 4.69 4.39 46.73
N ALA A 113 5.85 4.14 46.11
CA ALA A 113 7.04 3.66 46.79
C ALA A 113 7.64 4.70 47.76
N ALA A 114 7.59 5.99 47.39
CA ALA A 114 8.07 7.08 48.22
C ALA A 114 7.16 7.38 49.42
N ASN A 115 5.83 7.19 49.29
CA ASN A 115 4.84 7.48 50.33
C ASN A 115 3.92 6.28 50.62
N PRO A 116 4.40 5.26 51.36
CA PRO A 116 3.64 4.04 51.63
C PRO A 116 2.35 4.25 52.45
N SER A 117 2.17 5.41 53.10
CA SER A 117 0.95 5.72 53.88
C SER A 117 -0.29 6.00 53.03
N LEU A 118 -0.13 6.29 51.73
CA LEU A 118 -1.22 6.55 50.78
C LEU A 118 -1.82 5.26 50.19
N ALA A 119 -1.09 4.16 50.18
CA ALA A 119 -1.54 2.88 49.61
C ALA A 119 -2.71 2.23 50.39
N ASN A 120 -2.93 2.61 51.66
CA ASN A 120 -3.95 2.00 52.52
C ASN A 120 -5.34 2.67 52.45
N LYS A 121 -5.55 3.72 51.62
CA LYS A 121 -6.83 4.46 51.60
C LYS A 121 -7.83 4.01 50.52
N SER A 122 -7.47 3.13 49.59
CA SER A 122 -8.32 2.74 48.46
C SER A 122 -8.84 1.29 48.49
N GLN A 123 -8.49 0.48 49.49
CA GLN A 123 -9.22 -0.77 49.78
C GLN A 123 -10.40 -0.48 50.71
N GLY A 124 -11.39 0.25 50.20
CA GLY A 124 -12.75 0.13 50.71
C GLY A 124 -13.21 -1.30 50.45
N THR A 125 -13.46 -2.05 51.51
CA THR A 125 -13.99 -3.43 51.47
C THR A 125 -15.14 -3.54 50.46
N PRO A 126 -15.12 -4.49 49.52
CA PRO A 126 -16.25 -4.70 48.63
C PRO A 126 -17.49 -5.07 49.49
N PRO A 127 -18.66 -4.44 49.27
CA PRO A 127 -19.88 -4.82 49.96
C PRO A 127 -20.17 -6.29 49.62
N MET A 128 -20.16 -7.13 50.65
CA MET A 128 -20.40 -8.56 50.52
C MET A 128 -21.81 -8.77 49.96
N LEU A 129 -21.90 -9.30 48.73
CA LEU A 129 -23.14 -9.88 48.22
C LEU A 129 -23.43 -11.19 48.98
N PRO A 130 -24.69 -11.47 49.36
CA PRO A 130 -25.07 -12.76 49.94
C PRO A 130 -24.97 -13.86 48.88
N SER A 131 -24.23 -14.93 49.19
CA SER A 131 -24.06 -16.11 48.35
C SER A 131 -25.42 -16.79 48.06
N PRO A 132 -25.70 -17.21 46.81
CA PRO A 132 -26.81 -18.12 46.55
C PRO A 132 -26.48 -19.53 47.06
N ALA A 133 -27.46 -20.15 47.70
CA ALA A 133 -27.38 -21.48 48.30
C ALA A 133 -27.07 -22.57 47.26
N SER A 134 -26.13 -23.44 47.63
CA SER A 134 -25.83 -24.70 46.96
C SER A 134 -27.03 -25.66 47.02
N ILE A 135 -27.53 -26.07 45.87
CA ILE A 135 -28.24 -27.35 45.68
C ILE A 135 -27.55 -28.07 44.52
N ALA A 136 -26.77 -29.09 44.85
CA ALA A 136 -26.37 -30.18 43.95
C ALA A 136 -27.52 -31.23 43.89
N PRO A 137 -27.52 -32.28 43.02
CA PRO A 137 -26.38 -32.83 42.28
C PRO A 137 -26.66 -33.44 40.86
N THR A 138 -25.57 -33.97 40.29
CA THR A 138 -25.46 -35.09 39.33
C THR A 138 -25.85 -34.90 37.86
N ASN A 139 -24.84 -34.88 36.96
CA ASN A 139 -24.61 -35.83 35.85
C ASN A 139 -23.89 -35.21 34.64
N SER A 140 -22.89 -35.97 34.12
CA SER A 140 -22.40 -36.10 32.72
C SER A 140 -20.86 -36.02 32.69
N ALA A 141 -20.12 -37.13 32.63
CA ALA A 141 -19.98 -38.08 31.52
C ALA A 141 -19.40 -37.46 30.23
N ASN A 142 -18.22 -37.97 29.86
CA ASN A 142 -17.68 -38.15 28.50
C ASN A 142 -17.30 -36.92 27.63
N SER A 143 -16.01 -36.79 27.31
CA SER A 143 -15.48 -37.31 26.02
C SER A 143 -14.11 -36.69 25.69
N THR A 144 -13.09 -37.54 25.65
CA THR A 144 -11.81 -37.29 24.97
C THR A 144 -11.97 -37.66 23.49
N PRO A 145 -11.63 -36.80 22.52
CA PRO A 145 -11.47 -37.25 21.15
C PRO A 145 -10.01 -37.71 20.94
N THR A 146 -9.83 -39.02 20.87
CA THR A 146 -8.68 -39.68 20.23
C THR A 146 -9.01 -40.01 18.77
N ASN A 147 -7.98 -39.97 17.92
CA ASN A 147 -7.86 -40.48 16.54
C ASN A 147 -8.28 -39.56 15.38
N ARG A 148 -7.29 -39.32 14.50
CA ARG A 148 -7.38 -39.89 13.15
C ARG A 148 -6.00 -40.19 12.56
N ASP A 149 -5.72 -41.48 12.44
CA ASP A 149 -4.84 -42.07 11.43
C ASP A 149 -5.41 -41.83 10.02
N GLY A 150 -4.54 -41.51 9.07
CA GLY A 150 -4.91 -41.26 7.67
C GLY A 150 -3.69 -41.40 6.77
N SER A 151 -3.42 -42.64 6.39
CA SER A 151 -2.40 -43.14 5.47
C SER A 151 -2.42 -42.52 4.07
N THR A 152 -1.23 -42.30 3.50
CA THR A 152 -0.95 -42.46 2.06
C THR A 152 0.47 -43.01 1.85
N PRO A 153 0.67 -43.97 0.92
CA PRO A 153 1.99 -44.52 0.60
C PRO A 153 2.60 -43.79 -0.60
N ASN A 154 3.89 -43.45 -0.57
CA ASN A 154 4.77 -43.83 -1.67
C ASN A 154 6.26 -43.79 -1.29
N THR A 155 6.89 -44.91 -1.59
CA THR A 155 8.28 -45.30 -1.37
C THR A 155 9.22 -44.70 -2.42
N ALA A 156 10.29 -44.03 -1.97
CA ALA A 156 11.56 -43.96 -2.68
C ALA A 156 12.69 -44.28 -1.67
N PRO A 157 13.61 -45.22 -1.97
CA PRO A 157 14.59 -45.69 -1.01
C PRO A 157 15.70 -44.67 -0.81
N ARG A 158 15.78 -44.09 0.40
CA ARG A 158 16.92 -43.28 0.87
C ARG A 158 17.81 -44.15 1.78
N PRO A 159 19.14 -44.11 1.64
CA PRO A 159 20.06 -44.90 2.47
C PRO A 159 19.99 -44.50 3.96
N PRO A 160 20.30 -45.45 4.87
CA PRO A 160 20.11 -45.29 6.31
C PRO A 160 21.08 -44.27 6.91
N VAL A 161 20.52 -43.27 7.58
CA VAL A 161 21.25 -42.33 8.43
C VAL A 161 21.30 -42.93 9.85
N PRO A 162 22.44 -42.89 10.56
CA PRO A 162 22.55 -43.47 11.90
C PRO A 162 21.60 -42.80 12.88
N SER A 163 20.81 -43.65 13.54
CA SER A 163 19.85 -43.30 14.59
C SER A 163 20.60 -42.77 15.81
N GLN A 164 20.65 -41.45 15.96
CA GLN A 164 20.96 -40.82 17.24
C GLN A 164 19.64 -40.55 17.96
N ASN A 165 19.41 -41.29 19.04
CA ASN A 165 18.30 -41.03 19.97
C ASN A 165 18.37 -39.57 20.44
N PRO A 166 17.31 -38.76 20.23
CA PRO A 166 17.26 -37.42 20.81
C PRO A 166 17.30 -37.54 22.34
N PRO A 167 18.07 -36.70 23.05
CA PRO A 167 18.09 -36.69 24.50
C PRO A 167 16.69 -36.40 25.05
N PRO A 168 16.34 -36.92 26.24
CA PRO A 168 15.03 -36.71 26.83
C PRO A 168 14.75 -35.21 26.95
N GLN A 169 13.68 -34.75 26.30
CA GLN A 169 13.18 -33.40 26.43
C GLN A 169 12.79 -33.17 27.90
N GLN A 170 13.67 -32.53 28.66
CA GLN A 170 13.33 -31.96 29.94
C GLN A 170 12.13 -31.03 29.74
N SER A 171 11.04 -31.33 30.43
CA SER A 171 9.88 -30.45 30.53
C SER A 171 10.35 -29.09 31.02
N ARG A 172 10.47 -28.12 30.10
CA ARG A 172 10.72 -26.73 30.46
C ARG A 172 9.59 -26.30 31.37
N GLN A 173 9.89 -26.15 32.66
CA GLN A 173 9.00 -25.43 33.56
C GLN A 173 8.67 -24.08 32.91
N PRO A 174 7.40 -23.64 32.93
CA PRO A 174 7.02 -22.33 32.43
C PRO A 174 7.76 -21.28 33.28
N GLY A 175 8.89 -20.81 32.77
CA GLY A 175 9.61 -19.70 33.37
C GLY A 175 8.72 -18.46 33.38
N PRO A 176 9.00 -17.50 34.27
CA PRO A 176 8.28 -16.24 34.29
C PRO A 176 8.26 -15.63 32.88
N PRO A 177 7.12 -15.07 32.43
CA PRO A 177 6.97 -14.54 31.09
C PRO A 177 8.07 -13.51 30.84
N ARG A 178 8.96 -13.80 29.88
CA ARG A 178 10.00 -12.84 29.50
C ARG A 178 9.29 -11.61 28.92
N PRO A 179 9.64 -10.39 29.36
CA PRO A 179 9.04 -9.19 28.81
C PRO A 179 9.29 -9.15 27.30
N ASN A 180 8.24 -8.85 26.54
CA ASN A 180 8.30 -8.78 25.09
C ASN A 180 9.38 -7.75 24.68
N PRO A 181 10.40 -8.13 23.89
CA PRO A 181 11.47 -7.21 23.51
C PRO A 181 10.97 -5.97 22.76
N ALA A 182 9.80 -6.05 22.11
CA ALA A 182 9.16 -4.91 21.44
C ALA A 182 8.72 -3.79 22.40
N PHE A 183 8.71 -4.06 23.71
CA PHE A 183 8.30 -3.10 24.74
C PHE A 183 9.40 -2.09 25.13
N PHE A 184 10.67 -2.51 25.03
CA PHE A 184 11.81 -1.69 25.48
C PHE A 184 11.90 -0.31 24.82
N PRO A 185 11.61 -0.14 23.52
CA PRO A 185 11.59 1.18 22.87
C PRO A 185 10.53 2.15 23.41
N LEU A 186 9.52 1.66 24.15
CA LEU A 186 8.45 2.47 24.73
C LEU A 186 8.77 2.93 26.17
N LEU A 187 9.74 2.30 26.84
CA LEU A 187 10.15 2.69 28.19
C LEU A 187 10.80 4.08 28.21
N PRO A 188 10.61 4.88 29.27
CA PRO A 188 11.26 6.18 29.41
C PRO A 188 12.78 6.06 29.31
N ARG A 189 13.42 7.07 28.72
CA ARG A 189 14.87 7.11 28.49
C ARG A 189 15.68 6.80 29.75
N ARG A 190 15.27 7.35 30.90
CA ARG A 190 15.92 7.11 32.21
C ARG A 190 15.93 5.65 32.64
N VAL A 191 14.88 4.89 32.32
CA VAL A 191 14.77 3.46 32.66
C VAL A 191 15.57 2.63 31.67
N ARG A 192 15.55 3.02 30.39
CA ARG A 192 16.21 2.31 29.29
C ARG A 192 17.73 2.45 29.31
N GLU A 193 18.25 3.63 29.66
CA GLU A 193 19.68 3.92 29.69
C GLU A 193 20.32 3.57 31.05
N SER A 194 19.52 3.14 32.03
CA SER A 194 20.03 2.68 33.31
C SER A 194 20.87 1.40 33.11
N PRO A 195 22.06 1.30 33.71
CA PRO A 195 22.85 0.06 33.69
C PRO A 195 22.20 -1.06 34.50
N ALA A 196 21.28 -0.73 35.41
CA ALA A 196 20.51 -1.70 36.18
C ALA A 196 19.29 -2.19 35.37
N PRO A 197 18.90 -3.47 35.53
CA PRO A 197 17.69 -3.98 34.88
C PRO A 197 16.45 -3.19 35.34
N PRO A 198 15.47 -2.94 34.46
CA PRO A 198 14.23 -2.25 34.83
C PRO A 198 13.52 -2.97 35.99
N PRO A 199 13.09 -2.24 37.04
CA PRO A 199 12.29 -2.82 38.13
C PRO A 199 11.04 -3.53 37.60
N ALA A 200 10.71 -4.69 38.18
CA ALA A 200 9.54 -5.47 37.77
C ALA A 200 8.23 -4.67 37.89
N SER A 201 8.09 -3.84 38.93
CA SER A 201 6.94 -2.96 39.13
C SER A 201 6.72 -1.97 37.99
N TYR A 202 7.80 -1.49 37.35
CA TYR A 202 7.70 -0.62 36.19
C TYR A 202 7.20 -1.38 34.96
N LEU A 203 7.70 -2.61 34.75
CA LEU A 203 7.24 -3.45 33.65
C LEU A 203 5.76 -3.80 33.82
N ASP A 204 5.32 -4.11 35.04
CA ASP A 204 3.92 -4.40 35.35
C ASP A 204 3.00 -3.18 35.15
N ALA A 205 3.43 -2.00 35.61
CA ALA A 205 2.67 -0.77 35.42
C ALA A 205 2.56 -0.40 33.94
N ALA A 206 3.68 -0.48 33.23
CA ALA A 206 3.76 -0.12 31.83
C ALA A 206 3.02 -1.14 30.94
N ALA A 207 2.96 -2.43 31.31
CA ALA A 207 2.17 -3.46 30.61
C ALA A 207 0.65 -3.27 30.76
N LYS A 208 0.19 -2.53 31.77
CA LYS A 208 -1.24 -2.18 31.94
C LYS A 208 -1.67 -1.01 31.08
N VAL A 209 -0.73 -0.24 30.52
CA VAL A 209 -1.05 0.89 29.65
C VAL A 209 -1.63 0.38 28.35
N THR A 210 -2.79 0.92 27.98
CA THR A 210 -3.47 0.64 26.72
C THR A 210 -3.72 1.94 25.97
N GLU A 211 -3.47 1.92 24.66
CA GLU A 211 -3.82 3.01 23.75
C GLU A 211 -4.91 2.56 22.78
N PRO A 212 -6.02 3.32 22.66
CA PRO A 212 -7.02 3.03 21.66
C PRO A 212 -6.48 3.34 20.26
N ILE A 213 -6.64 2.38 19.34
CA ILE A 213 -6.40 2.61 17.91
C ILE A 213 -7.72 3.00 17.27
N ASP A 214 -7.72 4.11 16.54
CA ASP A 214 -8.92 4.59 15.86
C ASP A 214 -9.42 3.62 14.77
N ALA A 215 -10.73 3.56 14.56
CA ALA A 215 -11.34 2.67 13.56
C ALA A 215 -10.86 2.99 12.14
N SER A 216 -10.60 4.27 11.83
CA SER A 216 -10.03 4.65 10.53
C SER A 216 -8.64 4.07 10.34
N MET A 217 -7.80 4.09 11.39
CA MET A 217 -6.45 3.52 11.34
C MET A 217 -6.48 2.01 11.09
N ILE A 218 -7.40 1.29 11.75
CA ILE A 218 -7.60 -0.16 11.52
C ILE A 218 -8.00 -0.43 10.07
N TYR A 219 -8.90 0.38 9.52
CA TYR A 219 -9.30 0.27 8.12
C TYR A 219 -8.13 0.53 7.17
N THR A 220 -7.34 1.59 7.37
CA THR A 220 -6.17 1.91 6.55
C THR A 220 -5.12 0.80 6.61
N LEU A 221 -4.87 0.20 7.78
CA LEU A 221 -3.95 -0.96 7.91
C LEU A 221 -4.44 -2.19 7.14
N LYS A 222 -5.75 -2.46 7.18
CA LYS A 222 -6.35 -3.55 6.42
C LYS A 222 -6.24 -3.31 4.92
N ASP A 223 -6.53 -2.10 4.47
CA ASP A 223 -6.40 -1.67 3.06
C ASP A 223 -4.94 -1.77 2.58
N LEU A 224 -3.98 -1.31 3.39
CA LEU A 224 -2.55 -1.44 3.13
C LEU A 224 -2.15 -2.90 2.97
N THR A 225 -2.58 -3.78 3.88
CA THR A 225 -2.25 -5.21 3.84
C THR A 225 -2.82 -5.88 2.60
N ALA A 226 -4.06 -5.54 2.21
CA ALA A 226 -4.67 -6.04 0.98
C ALA A 226 -3.92 -5.56 -0.26
N THR A 227 -3.55 -4.28 -0.29
CA THR A 227 -2.77 -3.66 -1.38
C THR A 227 -1.38 -4.29 -1.48
N PHE A 228 -0.70 -4.52 -0.36
CA PHE A 228 0.60 -5.19 -0.32
C PHE A 228 0.53 -6.59 -0.91
N ARG A 229 -0.47 -7.39 -0.52
CA ARG A 229 -0.66 -8.74 -1.07
C ARG A 229 -0.93 -8.71 -2.58
N SER A 230 -1.81 -7.81 -3.02
CA SER A 230 -2.09 -7.60 -4.46
C SER A 230 -0.81 -7.27 -5.22
N THR A 231 -0.05 -6.29 -4.72
CA THR A 231 1.23 -5.85 -5.29
C THR A 231 2.23 -6.99 -5.39
N ALA A 232 2.40 -7.78 -4.32
CA ALA A 232 3.33 -8.89 -4.28
C ALA A 232 2.97 -9.98 -5.30
N THR A 233 1.68 -10.34 -5.40
CA THR A 233 1.20 -11.30 -6.39
C THR A 233 1.40 -10.79 -7.81
N SER A 234 0.97 -9.55 -8.12
CA SER A 234 1.14 -8.98 -9.46
C SER A 234 2.62 -8.84 -9.84
N MET A 235 3.49 -8.42 -8.93
CA MET A 235 4.94 -8.35 -9.21
C MET A 235 5.54 -9.74 -9.47
N ALA A 236 5.12 -10.75 -8.71
CA ALA A 236 5.59 -12.12 -8.93
C ALA A 236 5.16 -12.66 -10.30
N GLU A 237 3.92 -12.38 -10.74
CA GLU A 237 3.47 -12.74 -12.10
C GLU A 237 4.21 -11.93 -13.18
N ALA A 238 4.44 -10.64 -12.95
CA ALA A 238 5.19 -9.79 -13.87
C ALA A 238 6.60 -10.35 -14.16
N GLN A 239 7.33 -10.72 -13.11
CA GLN A 239 8.72 -11.18 -13.22
C GLN A 239 8.88 -12.53 -13.93
N LYS A 240 7.83 -13.37 -13.93
CA LYS A 240 7.85 -14.66 -14.65
C LYS A 240 7.94 -14.47 -16.16
N THR A 241 7.24 -13.48 -16.71
CA THR A 241 7.10 -13.27 -18.16
C THR A 241 7.87 -12.06 -18.68
N LEU A 242 8.10 -11.06 -17.84
CA LEU A 242 8.87 -9.86 -18.15
C LEU A 242 10.09 -9.75 -17.23
N ASN A 243 11.26 -10.02 -17.81
CA ASN A 243 12.56 -9.82 -17.19
C ASN A 243 13.60 -9.41 -18.25
N LEU A 244 14.81 -9.05 -17.82
CA LEU A 244 15.86 -8.59 -18.73
C LEU A 244 16.23 -9.62 -19.81
N ALA A 245 16.17 -10.92 -19.50
CA ALA A 245 16.48 -11.96 -20.47
C ALA A 245 15.41 -12.09 -21.55
N THR A 246 14.12 -11.98 -21.18
CA THR A 246 13.01 -11.99 -22.15
C THR A 246 13.03 -10.72 -23.00
N LEU A 247 13.31 -9.55 -22.41
CA LEU A 247 13.52 -8.31 -23.16
C LEU A 247 14.67 -8.42 -24.16
N ALA A 248 15.85 -8.88 -23.74
CA ALA A 248 16.99 -9.02 -24.65
C ALA A 248 16.69 -9.92 -25.86
N ARG A 249 15.85 -10.94 -25.67
CA ARG A 249 15.47 -11.88 -26.73
C ARG A 249 14.40 -11.33 -27.68
N HIS A 250 13.35 -10.72 -27.14
CA HIS A 250 12.15 -10.37 -27.91
C HIS A 250 12.02 -8.87 -28.21
N PHE A 251 12.72 -8.02 -27.47
CA PHE A 251 12.70 -6.56 -27.56
C PHE A 251 14.13 -5.99 -27.46
N PRO A 252 15.06 -6.41 -28.35
CA PRO A 252 16.48 -6.06 -28.23
C PRO A 252 16.74 -4.56 -28.26
N THR A 253 15.96 -3.79 -29.04
CA THR A 253 16.13 -2.32 -29.12
C THR A 253 15.75 -1.67 -27.80
N THR A 254 14.60 -2.07 -27.24
CA THR A 254 14.15 -1.63 -25.91
C THR A 254 15.16 -2.03 -24.84
N PHE A 255 15.65 -3.27 -24.86
CA PHE A 255 16.66 -3.77 -23.93
C PHE A 255 17.95 -2.94 -23.99
N THR A 256 18.50 -2.70 -25.17
CA THR A 256 19.73 -1.91 -25.36
C THR A 256 19.59 -0.50 -24.78
N ARG A 257 18.45 0.16 -25.00
CA ARG A 257 18.16 1.48 -24.42
C ARG A 257 18.12 1.45 -22.89
N MET A 258 17.62 0.36 -22.32
CA MET A 258 17.51 0.21 -20.87
C MET A 258 18.86 -0.06 -20.18
N VAL A 259 19.70 -0.91 -20.77
CA VAL A 259 20.99 -1.28 -20.16
C VAL A 259 22.09 -0.23 -20.38
N ASN A 260 21.97 0.58 -21.44
CA ASN A 260 22.90 1.67 -21.73
C ASN A 260 22.39 3.03 -21.25
N SER A 261 21.36 3.04 -20.39
CA SER A 261 20.82 4.26 -19.78
C SER A 261 21.89 4.96 -18.95
N THR A 262 21.99 6.28 -19.09
CA THR A 262 22.72 7.14 -18.17
C THR A 262 21.82 7.74 -17.10
N LEU A 263 20.50 7.60 -17.27
CA LEU A 263 19.50 8.14 -16.36
C LEU A 263 19.45 7.37 -15.04
N GLY A 264 19.24 8.10 -13.96
CA GLY A 264 19.06 7.57 -12.61
C GLY A 264 17.60 7.24 -12.28
N PRO A 265 17.36 6.44 -11.22
CA PRO A 265 16.01 6.15 -10.74
C PRO A 265 15.17 7.40 -10.41
N THR A 266 15.82 8.49 -10.01
CA THR A 266 15.18 9.76 -9.61
C THR A 266 14.82 10.68 -10.78
N GLU A 267 15.30 10.36 -11.99
CA GLU A 267 15.18 11.21 -13.18
C GLU A 267 13.96 10.83 -14.04
N GLU A 268 12.95 10.19 -13.44
CA GLU A 268 11.71 9.74 -14.11
C GLU A 268 10.92 10.86 -14.82
N HIS A 269 11.23 12.12 -14.52
CA HIS A 269 10.62 13.31 -15.09
C HIS A 269 11.36 13.87 -16.30
N GLU A 270 12.60 13.44 -16.54
CA GLU A 270 13.46 13.91 -17.64
C GLU A 270 13.09 13.33 -19.00
N PRO A 271 12.67 12.05 -19.14
CA PRO A 271 12.37 11.50 -20.45
C PRO A 271 11.21 12.21 -21.12
N ASP A 272 11.44 12.66 -22.34
CA ASP A 272 10.37 13.14 -23.19
C ASP A 272 9.53 11.93 -23.65
N PHE A 273 8.28 11.87 -23.19
CA PHE A 273 7.35 10.82 -23.58
C PHE A 273 7.02 10.85 -25.07
N ASP A 274 7.31 11.94 -25.79
CA ASP A 274 7.14 12.04 -27.23
C ASP A 274 8.40 11.58 -28.00
N ASP A 275 9.55 11.45 -27.32
CA ASP A 275 10.79 10.95 -27.91
C ASP A 275 10.73 9.42 -28.06
N GLU A 276 10.86 8.94 -29.30
CA GLU A 276 10.87 7.52 -29.62
C GLU A 276 12.25 6.89 -29.45
N GLU A 277 13.32 7.70 -29.42
CA GLU A 277 14.72 7.26 -29.33
C GLU A 277 15.38 7.57 -27.97
N GLY A 278 14.66 8.25 -27.07
CA GLY A 278 15.18 8.65 -25.75
C GLY A 278 15.68 7.50 -24.87
N GLU A 279 16.50 7.81 -23.88
CA GLU A 279 17.00 6.82 -22.93
C GLU A 279 15.86 6.19 -22.11
N LEU A 280 15.99 4.91 -21.79
CA LEU A 280 15.04 4.17 -20.95
C LEU A 280 15.77 3.70 -19.71
N PHE A 281 15.11 3.67 -18.55
CA PHE A 281 15.70 3.13 -17.32
C PHE A 281 14.94 1.88 -16.89
N TRP A 282 15.65 0.88 -16.36
CA TRP A 282 15.00 -0.31 -15.79
C TRP A 282 14.28 0.06 -14.49
N PRO A 283 12.95 -0.16 -14.39
CA PRO A 283 12.18 0.30 -13.25
C PRO A 283 12.77 -0.29 -11.95
N GLY A 284 13.03 0.60 -10.98
CA GLY A 284 13.69 0.26 -9.72
C GLY A 284 12.78 -0.48 -8.74
N GLN A 285 13.05 -0.32 -7.44
CA GLN A 285 12.25 -0.96 -6.40
C GLN A 285 10.90 -0.25 -6.20
N LEU A 286 9.81 -1.02 -6.33
CA LEU A 286 8.44 -0.53 -6.17
C LEU A 286 8.19 0.15 -4.80
N VAL A 287 8.93 -0.25 -3.76
CA VAL A 287 8.77 0.22 -2.37
C VAL A 287 8.92 1.73 -2.22
N THR A 288 9.65 2.36 -3.15
CA THR A 288 9.83 3.81 -3.17
C THR A 288 8.53 4.55 -3.54
N GLY A 289 7.61 3.89 -4.25
CA GLY A 289 6.42 4.49 -4.85
C GLY A 289 6.70 5.23 -6.16
N GLU A 290 7.93 5.16 -6.67
CA GLU A 290 8.37 5.78 -7.92
C GLU A 290 8.67 4.71 -8.99
N GLY A 291 8.91 5.15 -10.23
CA GLY A 291 9.29 4.31 -11.36
C GLY A 291 8.15 3.87 -12.27
N LEU A 292 6.91 4.27 -12.02
CA LEU A 292 5.76 3.92 -12.86
C LEU A 292 5.88 4.50 -14.28
N GLY A 293 6.43 5.69 -14.41
CA GLY A 293 6.78 6.37 -15.65
C GLY A 293 7.80 5.58 -16.45
N TRP A 294 8.84 5.04 -15.80
CA TRP A 294 9.78 4.12 -16.42
C TRP A 294 9.10 2.87 -16.96
N VAL A 295 8.20 2.25 -16.18
CA VAL A 295 7.40 1.11 -16.65
C VAL A 295 6.55 1.50 -17.87
N CYS A 296 5.93 2.68 -17.87
CA CYS A 296 5.11 3.14 -18.98
C CYS A 296 5.94 3.44 -20.24
N LEU A 297 7.14 4.02 -20.10
CA LEU A 297 8.07 4.29 -21.20
C LEU A 297 8.62 3.00 -21.79
N MET A 298 9.03 2.06 -20.94
CA MET A 298 9.40 0.71 -21.35
C MET A 298 8.25 0.06 -22.13
N GLY A 299 7.03 0.13 -21.60
CA GLY A 299 5.85 -0.40 -22.28
C GLY A 299 5.58 0.24 -23.64
N LYS A 300 5.72 1.57 -23.75
CA LYS A 300 5.62 2.29 -25.03
C LYS A 300 6.67 1.78 -26.03
N ALA A 301 7.93 1.67 -25.61
CA ALA A 301 9.02 1.20 -26.45
C ALA A 301 8.80 -0.24 -26.93
N MET A 302 8.37 -1.15 -26.03
CA MET A 302 8.03 -2.52 -26.38
C MET A 302 6.91 -2.59 -27.43
N ILE A 303 5.84 -1.80 -27.28
CA ILE A 303 4.72 -1.76 -28.22
C ILE A 303 5.17 -1.24 -29.59
N LEU A 304 6.00 -0.18 -29.63
CA LEU A 304 6.53 0.36 -30.88
C LEU A 304 7.43 -0.65 -31.60
N GLU A 305 8.33 -1.31 -30.86
CA GLU A 305 9.25 -2.31 -31.40
C GLU A 305 8.50 -3.52 -31.97
N PHE A 306 7.58 -4.10 -31.20
CA PHE A 306 6.76 -5.23 -31.64
C PHE A 306 5.82 -4.85 -32.78
N GLY A 307 5.13 -3.71 -32.64
CA GLY A 307 4.14 -3.24 -33.60
C GLY A 307 4.73 -2.86 -34.96
N LYS A 308 6.03 -2.53 -35.03
CA LYS A 308 6.71 -2.13 -36.27
C LYS A 308 6.57 -3.19 -37.37
N ALA A 309 6.64 -4.47 -37.01
CA ALA A 309 6.46 -5.58 -37.95
C ALA A 309 5.04 -5.63 -38.57
N TYR A 310 4.05 -5.05 -37.89
CA TYR A 310 2.65 -5.01 -38.29
C TYR A 310 2.23 -3.63 -38.86
N GLY A 311 3.18 -2.72 -39.08
CA GLY A 311 2.89 -1.37 -39.57
C GLY A 311 2.26 -0.44 -38.53
N TYR A 312 2.40 -0.74 -37.23
CA TYR A 312 1.98 0.15 -36.15
C TYR A 312 2.76 1.48 -36.23
N LYS A 313 2.04 2.60 -36.27
CA LYS A 313 2.60 3.96 -36.38
C LYS A 313 2.55 4.75 -35.07
N GLY A 314 2.46 4.06 -33.94
CA GLY A 314 2.29 4.73 -32.64
C GLY A 314 1.05 5.62 -32.61
N LEU A 315 1.17 6.79 -31.98
CA LEU A 315 0.11 7.80 -31.90
C LEU A 315 -0.23 8.41 -33.26
N GLN A 316 0.70 8.40 -34.23
CA GLN A 316 0.45 8.92 -35.57
C GLN A 316 -0.56 8.04 -36.34
N GLY A 317 -0.70 6.77 -35.95
CA GLY A 317 -1.69 5.84 -36.50
C GLY A 317 -3.03 5.84 -35.76
N ALA A 318 -3.17 6.60 -34.67
CA ALA A 318 -4.41 6.64 -33.91
C ALA A 318 -5.53 7.29 -34.75
N VAL A 319 -6.56 6.51 -35.08
CA VAL A 319 -7.77 7.05 -35.72
C VAL A 319 -8.47 7.96 -34.71
N PRO A 320 -8.64 9.26 -34.99
CA PRO A 320 -9.37 10.15 -34.11
C PRO A 320 -10.76 9.58 -33.89
N LYS A 321 -11.22 9.56 -32.62
CA LYS A 321 -12.62 9.25 -32.34
C LYS A 321 -13.47 10.16 -33.23
N PRO A 322 -14.47 9.63 -33.97
CA PRO A 322 -15.36 10.47 -34.77
C PRO A 322 -15.81 11.63 -33.89
N SER A 323 -15.54 12.87 -34.29
CA SER A 323 -16.02 14.02 -33.55
C SER A 323 -17.53 13.86 -33.48
N ASP A 324 -18.07 13.72 -32.27
CA ASP A 324 -19.51 13.87 -32.08
C ASP A 324 -19.89 15.16 -32.81
N ALA A 325 -20.86 15.06 -33.72
CA ALA A 325 -21.25 16.13 -34.64
C ALA A 325 -21.29 17.47 -33.89
N PRO A 326 -20.87 18.58 -34.53
CA PRO A 326 -20.74 19.87 -33.85
C PRO A 326 -21.99 20.15 -33.04
N LYS A 327 -21.87 20.08 -31.70
CA LYS A 327 -22.96 20.48 -30.81
C LYS A 327 -23.36 21.88 -31.27
N PRO A 328 -24.60 22.09 -31.74
CA PRO A 328 -25.03 23.39 -32.21
C PRO A 328 -24.70 24.38 -31.10
N SER A 329 -23.84 25.34 -31.43
CA SER A 329 -23.45 26.40 -30.54
C SER A 329 -24.73 27.08 -30.06
N HIS A 330 -25.12 26.82 -28.81
CA HIS A 330 -26.05 27.65 -28.07
C HIS A 330 -25.37 29.00 -27.77
N HIS A 331 -25.07 29.73 -28.83
CA HIS A 331 -24.61 31.11 -28.78
C HIS A 331 -25.67 31.96 -29.45
N SER A 332 -26.76 32.16 -28.72
CA SER A 332 -27.60 33.37 -28.71
C SER A 332 -28.99 33.01 -28.19
N GLN A 333 -29.18 33.18 -26.89
CA GLN A 333 -30.31 33.92 -26.32
C GLN A 333 -30.16 33.86 -24.80
N ARG A 334 -29.29 34.75 -24.29
CA ARG A 334 -29.37 35.18 -22.90
C ARG A 334 -30.61 36.07 -22.81
N PRO A 335 -31.66 35.73 -22.04
CA PRO A 335 -32.76 36.65 -21.81
C PRO A 335 -32.22 37.91 -21.11
N PRO A 336 -32.73 39.11 -21.43
CA PRO A 336 -32.31 40.34 -20.78
C PRO A 336 -32.54 40.22 -19.27
N HIS A 337 -31.48 40.46 -18.51
CA HIS A 337 -31.51 40.52 -17.06
C HIS A 337 -32.33 41.74 -16.62
N PRO A 338 -33.31 41.62 -15.70
CA PRO A 338 -33.99 42.78 -15.15
C PRO A 338 -32.97 43.59 -14.34
N GLN A 339 -32.83 44.87 -14.68
CA GLN A 339 -32.03 45.81 -13.91
C GLN A 339 -32.71 46.02 -12.55
N THR A 340 -32.13 45.46 -11.49
CA THR A 340 -32.52 45.76 -10.12
C THR A 340 -32.04 47.17 -9.78
N ILE A 341 -32.99 48.10 -9.69
CA ILE A 341 -32.76 49.47 -9.22
C ILE A 341 -32.26 49.41 -7.78
N SER A 342 -31.00 49.81 -7.57
CA SER A 342 -30.39 49.97 -6.27
C SER A 342 -30.89 51.27 -5.62
N HIS A 343 -31.78 51.17 -4.65
CA HIS A 343 -32.07 52.27 -3.74
C HIS A 343 -30.94 52.37 -2.69
N SER A 344 -30.19 53.46 -2.78
CA SER A 344 -29.25 53.93 -1.77
C SER A 344 -30.02 54.55 -0.60
N SER A 345 -30.07 53.85 0.53
CA SER A 345 -30.42 54.44 1.83
C SER A 345 -29.14 54.64 2.64
N SER A 346 -28.65 55.88 2.58
CA SER A 346 -27.73 56.46 3.54
C SER A 346 -28.38 56.49 4.92
N THR A 347 -27.80 55.82 5.91
CA THR A 347 -28.11 56.07 7.32
C THR A 347 -26.85 56.56 8.00
N SER A 348 -26.80 57.88 8.13
CA SER A 348 -25.97 58.65 9.03
C SER A 348 -26.41 58.42 10.46
N GLY A 349 -25.46 58.32 11.39
CA GLY A 349 -25.58 59.06 12.64
C GLY A 349 -25.60 58.28 13.96
N THR A 350 -24.44 58.38 14.61
CA THR A 350 -24.23 58.89 15.98
C THR A 350 -24.61 58.10 17.25
N ARG A 351 -23.56 58.03 18.08
CA ARG A 351 -23.47 58.01 19.56
C ARG A 351 -23.63 56.69 20.29
#